data_AF-A0A931F5D0-F1
#
_entry.id   AF-A0A931F5D0-F1
#
_cell.length_a   1.000
_cell.length_b   1.000
_cell.length_c   1.000
_cell.angle_alpha   90.00
_cell.angle_beta   90.00
_cell.angle_gamma   90.00
#
_symmetry.space_group_name_H-M   'P 1'
#
loop_
_entity.id
_entity.type
_entity.pdbx_description
1 polymer ?
#
loop_
_entity_poly.entity_id
_entity_poly.type
_entity_poly.pdbx_seq_one_letter_code
_entity_poly.pdbx_strand_id
1 'polypeptide(L)'
;PVETAARAGAPPIGAAARAGAPPAATGARPGAPPAGTALRAGAPPVGIGATGVGLPSSPTAFGGSRHLVFLHGRGQQGRDPELLRRYWTAGLNGGLTRAGLGTIAPADVWFPFYAPQLIQAMRTGEALPRAVDDPLEAAAPEPGATRQLYERMITEAAARAGMPAERAGAEGLGDAVHQGLSWLADTTDLDRLLIAAIFADVAAYLDDEQVREAVLDRVLRTMPRTGRLVLVSHSLGTVVAMDLLPRLDPGVEVELLVTAGSPLGMDSVHQRLLSGGPQRPDRVAHWFNAWCPVDPVAIGCPLSDHWLGELAETPVANPAARAHDIEEYLAHPEVAHVIGIPLTAPAPV
;
A
#
# COMPACT_ATOMS: atom_id res chain seq x y z
N PRO A 1 8.15 -51.80 -49.96
CA PRO A 1 6.89 -51.30 -49.35
C PRO A 1 7.18 -49.99 -48.59
N VAL A 2 7.08 -48.82 -49.25
CA VAL A 2 5.84 -48.02 -49.41
C VAL A 2 5.34 -47.61 -48.01
N GLU A 3 5.33 -46.33 -47.59
CA GLU A 3 5.13 -45.05 -48.29
C GLU A 3 5.88 -43.91 -47.52
N THR A 4 6.78 -43.11 -48.10
CA THR A 4 6.57 -41.71 -48.60
C THR A 4 5.62 -40.83 -47.77
N ALA A 5 5.93 -39.56 -47.45
CA ALA A 5 6.40 -38.52 -48.38
C ALA A 5 7.38 -37.46 -47.78
N ALA A 6 7.99 -36.67 -48.67
CA ALA A 6 9.13 -35.78 -48.40
C ALA A 6 8.78 -34.27 -48.29
N ARG A 7 9.73 -33.46 -47.79
CA ARG A 7 9.74 -32.00 -47.89
C ARG A 7 11.05 -31.49 -48.50
N ALA A 8 10.93 -30.70 -49.57
CA ALA A 8 11.93 -29.83 -50.19
C ALA A 8 11.15 -28.77 -51.00
N GLY A 9 11.59 -27.53 -51.26
CA GLY A 9 12.77 -26.77 -50.88
C GLY A 9 12.52 -25.26 -51.13
N ALA A 10 13.54 -24.40 -51.10
CA ALA A 10 13.44 -22.92 -51.31
C ALA A 10 14.42 -22.46 -52.44
N PRO A 11 14.63 -21.14 -52.72
CA PRO A 11 13.74 -19.97 -52.94
C PRO A 11 13.89 -19.52 -54.44
N PRO A 12 14.27 -18.30 -54.89
CA PRO A 12 14.04 -16.87 -54.50
C PRO A 12 13.56 -15.95 -55.69
N ILE A 13 13.68 -14.61 -55.55
CA ILE A 13 13.62 -13.53 -56.60
C ILE A 13 12.18 -13.14 -57.08
N GLY A 14 11.77 -11.87 -57.31
CA GLY A 14 12.37 -10.54 -57.09
C GLY A 14 11.70 -9.42 -57.93
N ALA A 15 12.04 -8.14 -57.65
CA ALA A 15 11.74 -6.92 -58.43
C ALA A 15 10.32 -6.28 -58.36
N ALA A 16 10.24 -5.00 -58.76
CA ALA A 16 9.16 -4.05 -58.44
C ALA A 16 8.53 -3.39 -59.68
N ALA A 17 7.37 -2.73 -59.51
CA ALA A 17 6.85 -1.75 -60.47
C ALA A 17 6.03 -0.63 -59.78
N ARG A 18 6.23 0.63 -60.22
CA ARG A 18 5.38 1.80 -59.98
C ARG A 18 4.90 2.34 -61.33
N ALA A 19 3.63 2.77 -61.42
CA ALA A 19 3.15 4.01 -62.07
C ALA A 19 1.68 3.89 -62.53
N GLY A 20 0.90 4.98 -62.42
CA GLY A 20 -0.41 5.11 -63.09
C GLY A 20 -1.49 5.85 -62.29
N ALA A 21 -1.85 7.05 -62.76
CA ALA A 21 -3.05 7.86 -62.43
C ALA A 21 -3.46 8.62 -63.72
N PRO A 22 -4.54 9.43 -63.81
CA PRO A 22 -5.60 9.80 -62.86
C PRO A 22 -7.02 9.51 -63.48
N PRO A 23 -8.14 10.30 -63.46
CA PRO A 23 -8.32 11.78 -63.46
C PRO A 23 -9.24 12.35 -62.34
N ALA A 24 -9.59 13.64 -62.45
CA ALA A 24 -10.03 14.51 -61.35
C ALA A 24 -11.57 14.77 -61.25
N ALA A 25 -11.99 15.40 -60.15
CA ALA A 25 -13.30 16.05 -59.98
C ALA A 25 -13.15 17.48 -59.43
N THR A 26 -14.16 18.32 -59.71
CA THR A 26 -14.09 19.81 -59.67
C THR A 26 -14.41 20.44 -58.31
N GLY A 27 -13.89 21.65 -58.07
CA GLY A 27 -13.90 22.31 -56.75
C GLY A 27 -15.06 23.28 -56.45
N ALA A 28 -15.06 23.81 -55.22
CA ALA A 28 -15.92 24.89 -54.73
C ALA A 28 -15.16 25.79 -53.72
N ARG A 29 -15.67 27.01 -53.47
CA ARG A 29 -14.97 28.12 -52.79
C ARG A 29 -15.00 28.05 -51.25
N PRO A 30 -14.06 28.70 -50.53
CA PRO A 30 -14.08 28.81 -49.07
C PRO A 30 -15.17 29.77 -48.57
N GLY A 31 -15.89 29.37 -47.52
CA GLY A 31 -16.90 30.18 -46.81
C GLY A 31 -16.38 30.78 -45.51
N ALA A 32 -16.96 31.91 -45.10
CA ALA A 32 -16.60 32.66 -43.88
C ALA A 32 -16.97 31.91 -42.57
N PRO A 33 -16.30 32.23 -41.43
CA PRO A 33 -16.56 31.56 -40.16
C PRO A 33 -17.90 31.99 -39.54
N PRO A 34 -18.68 31.08 -38.93
CA PRO A 34 -19.88 31.44 -38.17
C PRO A 34 -19.51 32.06 -36.81
N ALA A 35 -20.30 33.04 -36.39
CA ALA A 35 -20.08 33.77 -35.14
C ALA A 35 -20.67 33.05 -33.91
N GLY A 36 -19.98 33.20 -32.78
CA GLY A 36 -20.54 33.26 -31.43
C GLY A 36 -21.59 32.22 -31.02
N THR A 37 -21.16 31.18 -30.30
CA THR A 37 -22.02 30.51 -29.31
C THR A 37 -21.38 30.67 -27.94
N ALA A 38 -22.13 31.21 -26.97
CA ALA A 38 -21.58 31.62 -25.68
C ALA A 38 -21.02 30.44 -24.88
N LEU A 39 -19.82 30.60 -24.30
CA LEU A 39 -19.36 29.71 -23.24
C LEU A 39 -20.39 29.75 -22.10
N ARG A 40 -21.00 28.61 -21.78
CA ARG A 40 -21.65 28.45 -20.47
C ARG A 40 -20.57 28.55 -19.40
N ALA A 41 -20.92 29.24 -18.31
CA ALA A 41 -20.03 29.45 -17.17
C ALA A 41 -19.42 28.12 -16.69
N GLY A 42 -18.15 28.17 -16.31
CA GLY A 42 -17.39 26.98 -15.93
C GLY A 42 -18.05 26.21 -14.79
N ALA A 43 -17.80 24.89 -14.77
CA ALA A 43 -17.99 24.11 -13.56
C ALA A 43 -17.25 24.78 -12.39
N PRO A 44 -17.78 24.73 -11.15
CA PRO A 44 -17.07 25.29 -10.01
C PRO A 44 -15.68 24.65 -9.94
N PRO A 45 -14.63 25.43 -9.59
CA PRO A 45 -13.30 24.87 -9.43
C PRO A 45 -13.38 23.73 -8.42
N VAL A 46 -12.90 22.54 -8.81
CA VAL A 46 -12.70 21.42 -7.89
C VAL A 46 -11.79 21.97 -6.78
N GLY A 47 -12.34 22.10 -5.58
CA GLY A 47 -11.63 22.69 -4.46
C GLY A 47 -10.34 21.94 -4.24
N ILE A 48 -9.21 22.64 -4.31
CA ILE A 48 -7.91 22.09 -3.92
C ILE A 48 -8.06 21.72 -2.44
N GLY A 49 -8.18 20.43 -2.16
CA GLY A 49 -8.44 19.92 -0.82
C GLY A 49 -7.35 20.39 0.13
N ALA A 50 -7.72 20.69 1.39
CA ALA A 50 -6.77 21.15 2.38
C ALA A 50 -5.63 20.13 2.54
N THR A 51 -4.46 20.48 2.00
CA THR A 51 -3.29 19.59 1.94
C THR A 51 -2.89 19.19 3.36
N GLY A 52 -2.99 17.89 3.69
CA GLY A 52 -2.64 17.38 5.01
C GLY A 52 -3.81 17.07 5.96
N VAL A 53 -5.06 17.05 5.48
CA VAL A 53 -6.22 16.55 6.24
C VAL A 53 -6.74 15.25 5.62
N GLY A 54 -7.17 14.29 6.45
CA GLY A 54 -7.82 13.07 5.99
C GLY A 54 -9.19 13.33 5.37
N LEU A 55 -9.61 12.45 4.46
CA LEU A 55 -10.84 12.60 3.68
C LEU A 55 -11.98 11.74 4.26
N PRO A 56 -13.16 12.32 4.57
CA PRO A 56 -14.34 11.53 4.91
C PRO A 56 -14.97 10.88 3.68
N SER A 57 -15.81 9.87 3.90
CA SER A 57 -16.68 9.32 2.85
C SER A 57 -17.89 10.22 2.58
N SER A 58 -18.58 9.95 1.47
CA SER A 58 -19.98 10.31 1.28
C SER A 58 -20.84 9.80 2.46
N PRO A 59 -21.77 10.61 3.03
CA PRO A 59 -22.62 10.18 4.14
C PRO A 59 -23.59 9.04 3.80
N THR A 60 -23.89 8.82 2.51
CA THR A 60 -24.81 7.76 2.05
C THR A 60 -24.07 6.54 1.48
N ALA A 61 -22.74 6.52 1.54
CA ALA A 61 -21.92 5.38 1.12
C ALA A 61 -22.38 4.09 1.81
N PHE A 62 -22.50 3.00 1.05
CA PHE A 62 -22.85 1.65 1.57
C PHE A 62 -24.10 1.62 2.49
N GLY A 63 -25.09 2.47 2.21
CA GLY A 63 -26.33 2.57 3.01
C GLY A 63 -26.24 3.48 4.23
N GLY A 64 -25.11 4.19 4.43
CA GLY A 64 -24.90 5.18 5.49
C GLY A 64 -24.55 4.60 6.87
N SER A 65 -24.64 3.28 7.04
CA SER A 65 -24.30 2.55 8.28
C SER A 65 -23.08 1.62 8.15
N ARG A 66 -22.47 1.55 6.97
CA ARG A 66 -21.25 0.79 6.70
C ARG A 66 -20.20 1.69 6.04
N HIS A 67 -18.93 1.46 6.36
CA HIS A 67 -17.83 2.33 6.01
C HIS A 67 -16.63 1.51 5.53
N LEU A 68 -16.11 1.85 4.35
CA LEU A 68 -14.78 1.41 3.91
C LEU A 68 -13.75 2.47 4.32
N VAL A 69 -12.70 2.06 5.02
CA VAL A 69 -11.56 2.92 5.37
C VAL A 69 -10.29 2.36 4.73
N PHE A 70 -9.53 3.22 4.08
CA PHE A 70 -8.18 2.95 3.60
C PHE A 70 -7.16 3.64 4.50
N LEU A 71 -6.34 2.84 5.20
CA LEU A 71 -5.29 3.31 6.10
C LEU A 71 -3.92 3.09 5.47
N HIS A 72 -3.34 4.17 4.96
CA HIS A 72 -2.11 4.15 4.17
C HIS A 72 -0.86 3.78 4.99
N GLY A 73 0.21 3.38 4.30
CA GLY A 73 1.53 3.17 4.90
C GLY A 73 2.38 4.44 5.03
N ARG A 74 3.67 4.27 5.31
CA ARG A 74 4.66 5.37 5.35
C ARG A 74 4.83 6.09 4.01
N GLY A 75 5.60 7.18 3.99
CA GLY A 75 6.13 7.77 2.74
C GLY A 75 5.12 8.54 1.87
N GLN A 76 3.96 8.91 2.41
CA GLN A 76 2.91 9.62 1.65
C GLN A 76 2.93 11.15 1.86
N GLN A 77 3.88 11.68 2.62
CA GLN A 77 4.04 13.11 2.86
C GLN A 77 4.26 13.88 1.55
N GLY A 78 3.64 15.05 1.41
CA GLY A 78 3.69 15.86 0.19
C GLY A 78 2.83 15.32 -0.98
N ARG A 79 2.21 14.14 -0.85
CA ARG A 79 1.22 13.63 -1.83
C ARG A 79 -0.18 14.14 -1.49
N ASP A 80 -1.04 14.22 -2.51
CA ASP A 80 -2.45 14.56 -2.37
C ASP A 80 -3.25 13.32 -1.88
N PRO A 81 -3.93 13.38 -0.72
CA PRO A 81 -4.74 12.26 -0.23
C PRO A 81 -5.90 11.88 -1.16
N GLU A 82 -6.42 12.79 -1.99
CA GLU A 82 -7.48 12.46 -2.95
C GLU A 82 -6.95 11.62 -4.12
N LEU A 83 -5.72 11.92 -4.59
CA LEU A 83 -5.05 11.09 -5.59
C LEU A 83 -4.71 9.71 -5.01
N LEU A 84 -4.27 9.63 -3.75
CA LEU A 84 -4.03 8.35 -3.06
C LEU A 84 -5.32 7.54 -2.91
N ARG A 85 -6.41 8.17 -2.46
CA ARG A 85 -7.73 7.52 -2.33
C ARG A 85 -8.21 6.96 -3.66
N ARG A 86 -8.09 7.73 -4.75
CA ARG A 86 -8.42 7.28 -6.11
C ARG A 86 -7.55 6.12 -6.57
N TYR A 87 -6.25 6.17 -6.30
CA TYR A 87 -5.28 5.14 -6.66
C TYR A 87 -5.60 3.79 -6.00
N TRP A 88 -5.82 3.77 -4.68
CA TRP A 88 -6.25 2.56 -3.96
C TRP A 88 -7.60 2.04 -4.48
N THR A 89 -8.53 2.96 -4.76
CA THR A 89 -9.85 2.59 -5.29
C THR A 89 -9.75 2.03 -6.71
N ALA A 90 -8.78 2.46 -7.53
CA ALA A 90 -8.55 1.92 -8.86
C ALA A 90 -8.08 0.46 -8.81
N GLY A 91 -7.10 0.15 -7.96
CA GLY A 91 -6.66 -1.22 -7.68
C GLY A 91 -7.82 -2.11 -7.22
N LEU A 92 -8.53 -1.67 -6.18
CA LEU A 92 -9.70 -2.40 -5.66
C LEU A 92 -10.78 -2.61 -6.72
N ASN A 93 -11.13 -1.58 -7.52
CA ASN A 93 -12.10 -1.72 -8.60
C ASN A 93 -11.64 -2.70 -9.70
N GLY A 94 -10.33 -2.76 -9.98
CA GLY A 94 -9.74 -3.76 -10.86
C GLY A 94 -9.93 -5.18 -10.34
N GLY A 95 -9.73 -5.41 -9.05
CA GLY A 95 -9.98 -6.69 -8.39
C GLY A 95 -11.47 -7.03 -8.28
N LEU A 96 -12.32 -6.08 -7.87
CA LEU A 96 -13.78 -6.26 -7.77
C LEU A 96 -14.38 -6.68 -9.11
N THR A 97 -13.97 -6.01 -10.19
CA THR A 97 -14.41 -6.35 -11.56
C THR A 97 -14.01 -7.78 -11.93
N ARG A 98 -12.78 -8.21 -11.59
CA ARG A 98 -12.32 -9.59 -11.81
C ARG A 98 -13.04 -10.62 -10.93
N ALA A 99 -13.47 -10.22 -9.74
CA ALA A 99 -14.28 -11.03 -8.83
C ALA A 99 -15.78 -11.06 -9.19
N GLY A 100 -16.21 -10.39 -10.27
CA GLY A 100 -17.61 -10.30 -10.69
C GLY A 100 -18.47 -9.37 -9.83
N LEU A 101 -17.86 -8.49 -9.04
CA LEU A 101 -18.53 -7.53 -8.16
C LEU A 101 -18.59 -6.12 -8.78
N GLY A 102 -19.53 -5.31 -8.30
CA GLY A 102 -19.66 -3.91 -8.71
C GLY A 102 -18.53 -3.02 -8.18
N THR A 103 -18.07 -2.08 -8.99
CA THR A 103 -17.06 -1.06 -8.61
C THR A 103 -17.64 -0.01 -7.65
N ILE A 104 -16.80 0.54 -6.78
CA ILE A 104 -17.15 1.62 -5.84
C ILE A 104 -16.60 2.99 -6.31
N ALA A 105 -17.20 4.09 -5.82
CA ALA A 105 -16.66 5.42 -6.07
C ALA A 105 -15.58 5.79 -5.03
N PRO A 106 -14.47 6.46 -5.40
CA PRO A 106 -13.46 6.90 -4.43
C PRO A 106 -14.03 7.81 -3.32
N ALA A 107 -15.07 8.59 -3.64
CA ALA A 107 -15.76 9.46 -2.69
C ALA A 107 -16.50 8.69 -1.57
N ASP A 108 -16.82 7.41 -1.78
CA ASP A 108 -17.49 6.56 -0.78
C ASP A 108 -16.51 5.96 0.25
N VAL A 109 -15.20 6.21 0.08
CA VAL A 109 -14.13 5.66 0.93
C VAL A 109 -13.60 6.73 1.89
N TRP A 110 -13.47 6.38 3.16
CA TRP A 110 -12.73 7.18 4.14
C TRP A 110 -11.22 6.99 3.94
N PHE A 111 -10.46 8.09 3.97
CA PHE A 111 -9.00 8.06 3.83
C PHE A 111 -8.35 8.94 4.91
N PRO A 112 -8.19 8.44 6.15
CA PRO A 112 -7.39 9.09 7.17
C PRO A 112 -5.96 9.31 6.66
N PHE A 113 -5.43 10.52 6.84
CA PHE A 113 -4.14 10.91 6.29
C PHE A 113 -3.20 11.38 7.40
N TYR A 114 -2.19 10.58 7.71
CA TYR A 114 -1.27 10.80 8.83
C TYR A 114 0.19 11.04 8.43
N ALA A 115 0.55 10.89 7.16
CA ALA A 115 1.95 10.96 6.74
C ALA A 115 2.68 12.29 7.08
N PRO A 116 2.04 13.48 7.02
CA PRO A 116 2.69 14.70 7.49
C PRO A 116 2.92 14.73 9.01
N GLN A 117 2.10 14.01 9.80
CA GLN A 117 2.21 13.97 11.25
C GLN A 117 3.30 13.02 11.72
N LEU A 118 3.46 11.86 11.06
CA LEU A 118 4.58 10.95 11.28
C LEU A 118 5.93 11.70 11.16
N ILE A 119 6.16 12.33 10.01
CA ILE A 119 7.40 13.08 9.73
C ILE A 119 7.57 14.29 10.66
N GLN A 120 6.48 14.99 11.00
CA GLN A 120 6.56 16.14 11.91
C GLN A 120 6.90 15.71 13.34
N ALA A 121 6.31 14.62 13.84
CA ALA A 121 6.54 14.13 15.20
C ALA A 121 7.97 13.59 15.38
N MET A 122 8.48 12.82 14.41
CA MET A 122 9.87 12.35 14.40
C MET A 122 10.85 13.52 14.53
N ARG A 123 10.67 14.56 13.72
CA ARG A 123 11.51 15.78 13.76
C ARG A 123 11.41 16.59 15.04
N THR A 124 10.32 16.49 15.81
CA THR A 124 10.20 17.18 17.10
C THR A 124 10.90 16.45 18.24
N GLY A 125 11.19 15.15 18.08
CA GLY A 125 12.03 14.38 19.01
C GLY A 125 13.54 14.56 18.77
N GLU A 126 13.94 14.97 17.56
CA GLU A 126 15.35 15.24 17.20
C GLU A 126 15.89 16.48 17.94
N ALA A 127 16.88 16.28 18.82
CA ALA A 127 17.43 17.36 19.65
C ALA A 127 18.16 18.45 18.84
N LEU A 128 18.87 18.05 17.77
CA LEU A 128 19.49 18.91 16.75
C LEU A 128 19.65 18.10 15.45
N PRO A 129 19.63 18.73 14.25
CA PRO A 129 19.96 18.04 13.01
C PRO A 129 21.42 17.53 13.03
N ARG A 130 21.61 16.21 12.91
CA ARG A 130 22.94 15.61 12.85
C ARG A 130 23.55 15.85 11.46
N ALA A 131 24.76 16.40 11.41
CA ALA A 131 25.52 16.49 10.17
C ALA A 131 26.12 15.12 9.86
N VAL A 132 25.50 14.38 8.94
CA VAL A 132 25.90 13.03 8.54
C VAL A 132 26.10 13.02 7.02
N ASP A 133 27.30 12.65 6.57
CA ASP A 133 27.64 12.61 5.15
C ASP A 133 27.17 11.32 4.46
N ASP A 134 26.94 10.24 5.22
CA ASP A 134 26.35 8.98 4.73
C ASP A 134 24.81 9.04 4.77
N PRO A 135 24.11 8.95 3.62
CA PRO A 135 22.65 8.91 3.57
C PRO A 135 22.02 7.77 4.37
N LEU A 136 22.71 6.64 4.52
CA LEU A 136 22.17 5.47 5.22
C LEU A 136 22.13 5.68 6.73
N GLU A 137 23.20 6.26 7.28
CA GLU A 137 23.26 6.73 8.69
C GLU A 137 22.41 7.98 8.94
N ALA A 138 22.10 8.78 7.92
CA ALA A 138 21.16 9.89 8.01
C ALA A 138 19.68 9.44 7.99
N ALA A 139 19.39 8.25 7.45
CA ALA A 139 18.04 7.67 7.43
C ALA A 139 17.72 6.84 8.69
N ALA A 140 18.74 6.44 9.45
CA ALA A 140 18.58 5.64 10.65
C ALA A 140 18.29 6.52 11.89
N PRO A 141 17.58 6.03 12.93
CA PRO A 141 17.27 6.81 14.12
C PRO A 141 18.52 7.24 14.92
N GLU A 142 18.39 8.30 15.73
CA GLU A 142 19.45 8.71 16.66
C GLU A 142 19.76 7.63 17.71
N PRO A 143 21.00 7.53 18.23
CA PRO A 143 21.41 6.50 19.18
C PRO A 143 20.52 6.43 20.43
N GLY A 144 19.81 5.32 20.60
CA GLY A 144 18.82 5.13 21.65
C GLY A 144 18.04 3.83 21.49
N ALA A 145 16.95 3.66 22.25
CA ALA A 145 16.09 2.48 22.16
C ALA A 145 15.50 2.26 20.75
N THR A 146 15.19 3.37 20.06
CA THR A 146 14.59 3.36 18.73
C THR A 146 15.59 2.89 17.67
N ARG A 147 16.85 3.36 17.74
CA ARG A 147 17.95 2.83 16.91
C ARG A 147 18.16 1.34 17.15
N GLN A 148 18.18 0.89 18.40
CA GLN A 148 18.30 -0.54 18.70
C GLN A 148 17.12 -1.37 18.17
N LEU A 149 15.90 -0.82 18.14
CA LEU A 149 14.74 -1.49 17.56
C LEU A 149 14.85 -1.59 16.04
N TYR A 150 15.24 -0.49 15.38
CA TYR A 150 15.54 -0.43 13.96
C TYR A 150 16.61 -1.46 13.54
N GLU A 151 17.71 -1.56 14.28
CA GLU A 151 18.80 -2.51 14.00
C GLU A 151 18.35 -3.97 14.20
N ARG A 152 17.51 -4.26 15.20
CA ARG A 152 16.87 -5.57 15.38
C ARG A 152 15.93 -5.92 14.23
N MET A 153 15.11 -4.97 13.75
CA MET A 153 14.19 -5.21 12.63
C MET A 153 14.95 -5.58 11.36
N ILE A 154 16.04 -4.87 11.03
CA ILE A 154 16.86 -5.17 9.84
C ILE A 154 17.52 -6.55 9.94
N THR A 155 18.12 -6.86 11.09
CA THR A 155 18.82 -8.15 11.28
C THR A 155 17.86 -9.33 11.33
N GLU A 156 16.69 -9.15 11.95
CA GLU A 156 15.59 -10.14 11.92
C GLU A 156 15.06 -10.34 10.50
N ALA A 157 14.75 -9.26 9.78
CA ALA A 157 14.21 -9.32 8.43
C ALA A 157 15.18 -10.03 7.48
N ALA A 158 16.47 -9.73 7.54
CA ALA A 158 17.49 -10.39 6.72
C ALA A 158 17.60 -11.88 7.05
N ALA A 159 17.59 -12.26 8.34
CA ALA A 159 17.61 -13.66 8.76
C ALA A 159 16.36 -14.43 8.27
N ARG A 160 15.17 -13.83 8.39
CA ARG A 160 13.91 -14.39 7.86
C ARG A 160 13.90 -14.46 6.32
N ALA A 161 14.58 -13.54 5.64
CA ALA A 161 14.85 -13.60 4.20
C ALA A 161 15.96 -14.60 3.82
N GLY A 162 16.41 -15.46 4.73
CA GLY A 162 17.35 -16.54 4.45
C GLY A 162 18.83 -16.16 4.47
N MET A 163 19.20 -15.01 5.06
CA MET A 163 20.61 -14.61 5.20
C MET A 163 21.40 -15.66 6.00
N PRO A 164 22.50 -16.24 5.46
CA PRO A 164 23.29 -17.26 6.15
C PRO A 164 23.88 -16.76 7.47
N ALA A 165 23.85 -17.60 8.50
CA ALA A 165 24.31 -17.26 9.85
C ALA A 165 25.80 -16.88 9.90
N GLU A 166 26.62 -17.41 8.99
CA GLU A 166 28.03 -17.09 8.84
C GLU A 166 28.26 -15.64 8.36
N ARG A 167 27.28 -15.05 7.67
CA ARG A 167 27.27 -13.62 7.33
C ARG A 167 26.70 -12.77 8.47
N ALA A 168 25.73 -13.31 9.22
CA ALA A 168 25.15 -12.63 10.37
C ALA A 168 26.15 -12.47 11.55
N GLY A 169 27.14 -13.37 11.66
CA GLY A 169 28.21 -13.34 12.66
C GLY A 169 29.30 -12.27 12.45
N ALA A 170 28.95 -11.10 11.91
CA ALA A 170 29.87 -10.00 11.65
C ALA A 170 30.50 -9.41 12.94
N GLU A 171 31.59 -8.66 12.82
CA GLU A 171 32.37 -8.10 13.95
C GLU A 171 31.69 -6.87 14.63
N GLY A 172 30.37 -6.89 14.77
CA GLY A 172 29.59 -5.86 15.45
C GLY A 172 28.17 -5.71 14.91
N LEU A 173 27.31 -5.06 15.70
CA LEU A 173 25.91 -4.83 15.34
C LEU A 173 25.76 -3.95 14.09
N GLY A 174 26.61 -2.94 13.91
CA GLY A 174 26.60 -2.08 12.72
C GLY A 174 26.91 -2.83 11.43
N ASP A 175 27.88 -3.75 11.45
CA ASP A 175 28.21 -4.58 10.28
C ASP A 175 27.07 -5.54 9.94
N ALA A 176 26.43 -6.14 10.95
CA ALA A 176 25.26 -6.99 10.76
C ALA A 176 24.08 -6.22 10.13
N VAL A 177 23.89 -4.95 10.50
CA VAL A 177 22.87 -4.05 9.93
C VAL A 177 23.21 -3.68 8.48
N HIS A 178 24.45 -3.30 8.17
CA HIS A 178 24.86 -3.02 6.80
C HIS A 178 24.73 -4.25 5.89
N GLN A 179 25.11 -5.44 6.37
CA GLN A 179 24.97 -6.69 5.63
C GLN A 179 23.50 -7.11 5.47
N GLY A 180 22.68 -6.96 6.51
CA GLY A 180 21.24 -7.23 6.43
C GLY A 180 20.54 -6.34 5.40
N LEU A 181 20.85 -5.04 5.39
CA LEU A 181 20.36 -4.11 4.37
C LEU A 181 20.80 -4.49 2.95
N SER A 182 22.05 -4.94 2.77
CA SER A 182 22.52 -5.42 1.46
C SER A 182 21.81 -6.70 1.03
N TRP A 183 21.65 -7.67 1.93
CA TRP A 183 20.93 -8.92 1.66
C TRP A 183 19.47 -8.66 1.27
N LEU A 184 18.78 -7.78 2.00
CA LEU A 184 17.40 -7.41 1.71
C LEU A 184 17.28 -6.69 0.36
N ALA A 185 18.21 -5.81 0.01
CA ALA A 185 18.24 -5.18 -1.31
C ALA A 185 18.46 -6.22 -2.44
N ASP A 186 19.47 -7.08 -2.31
CA ASP A 186 19.80 -8.12 -3.29
C ASP A 186 18.66 -9.14 -3.50
N THR A 187 17.87 -9.42 -2.44
CA THR A 187 16.77 -10.41 -2.49
C THR A 187 15.43 -9.83 -2.91
N THR A 188 15.23 -8.51 -2.87
CA THR A 188 13.92 -7.88 -3.10
C THR A 188 13.90 -6.77 -4.15
N ASP A 189 15.03 -6.46 -4.79
CA ASP A 189 15.20 -5.43 -5.82
C ASP A 189 14.82 -4.00 -5.34
N LEU A 190 14.76 -3.79 -4.01
CA LEU A 190 14.60 -2.47 -3.39
C LEU A 190 15.94 -1.85 -3.03
N ASP A 191 16.02 -0.54 -3.16
CA ASP A 191 17.20 0.23 -2.73
C ASP A 191 17.40 0.19 -1.20
N ARG A 192 18.66 0.12 -0.76
CA ARG A 192 19.05 0.03 0.65
C ARG A 192 18.57 1.22 1.48
N LEU A 193 18.53 2.43 0.91
CA LEU A 193 18.04 3.63 1.60
C LEU A 193 16.52 3.58 1.79
N LEU A 194 15.77 3.01 0.84
CA LEU A 194 14.33 2.80 0.99
C LEU A 194 14.04 1.78 2.09
N ILE A 195 14.78 0.66 2.14
CA ILE A 195 14.65 -0.37 3.18
C ILE A 195 15.01 0.21 4.57
N ALA A 196 16.14 0.91 4.67
CA ALA A 196 16.57 1.59 5.89
C ALA A 196 15.51 2.61 6.36
N ALA A 197 15.01 3.44 5.46
CA ALA A 197 13.92 4.33 5.80
C ALA A 197 12.69 3.55 6.31
N ILE A 198 12.22 2.51 5.62
CA ILE A 198 11.04 1.71 6.01
C ILE A 198 11.14 1.27 7.48
N PHE A 199 12.26 0.67 7.88
CA PHE A 199 12.45 0.24 9.25
C PHE A 199 12.60 1.41 10.24
N ALA A 200 13.15 2.55 9.83
CA ALA A 200 13.26 3.72 10.70
C ALA A 200 11.88 4.33 11.04
N ASP A 201 10.98 4.48 10.06
CA ASP A 201 9.60 4.95 10.30
C ASP A 201 8.81 3.96 11.19
N VAL A 202 8.99 2.64 10.98
CA VAL A 202 8.34 1.59 11.78
C VAL A 202 8.88 1.57 13.21
N ALA A 203 10.20 1.65 13.39
CA ALA A 203 10.82 1.71 14.71
C ALA A 203 10.42 2.97 15.47
N ALA A 204 10.39 4.14 14.82
CA ALA A 204 9.94 5.39 15.42
C ALA A 204 8.49 5.28 15.93
N TYR A 205 7.56 4.79 15.11
CA TYR A 205 6.17 4.58 15.55
C TYR A 205 6.04 3.58 16.72
N LEU A 206 6.88 2.54 16.76
CA LEU A 206 6.82 1.47 17.76
C LEU A 206 7.62 1.73 19.05
N ASP A 207 8.46 2.77 19.10
CA ASP A 207 9.34 3.06 20.25
C ASP A 207 9.13 4.47 20.81
N ASP A 208 8.76 5.46 19.98
CA ASP A 208 8.45 6.82 20.42
C ASP A 208 6.93 6.99 20.63
N GLU A 209 6.53 7.17 21.90
CA GLU A 209 5.15 7.41 22.31
C GLU A 209 4.56 8.69 21.70
N GLN A 210 5.35 9.76 21.55
CA GLN A 210 4.87 11.02 20.97
C GLN A 210 4.57 10.86 19.47
N VAL A 211 5.41 10.11 18.75
CA VAL A 211 5.16 9.75 17.34
C VAL A 211 3.92 8.86 17.23
N ARG A 212 3.80 7.85 18.08
CA ARG A 212 2.66 6.91 18.10
C ARG A 212 1.34 7.64 18.33
N GLU A 213 1.26 8.43 19.40
CA GLU A 213 0.06 9.20 19.75
C GLU A 213 -0.29 10.21 18.66
N ALA A 214 0.66 10.98 18.14
CA ALA A 214 0.40 11.98 17.09
C ALA A 214 -0.17 11.37 15.80
N VAL A 215 0.24 10.15 15.46
CA VAL A 215 -0.30 9.37 14.33
C VAL A 215 -1.70 8.85 14.65
N LEU A 216 -1.90 8.20 15.79
CA LEU A 216 -3.20 7.63 16.18
C LEU A 216 -4.28 8.72 16.31
N ASP A 217 -3.96 9.84 16.96
CA ASP A 217 -4.83 11.01 17.06
C ASP A 217 -5.22 11.58 15.69
N ARG A 218 -4.28 11.62 14.73
CA ARG A 218 -4.57 12.08 13.38
C ARG A 218 -5.49 11.13 12.63
N VAL A 219 -5.31 9.83 12.79
CA VAL A 219 -6.19 8.82 12.18
C VAL A 219 -7.59 8.91 12.78
N LEU A 220 -7.70 8.92 14.12
CA LEU A 220 -8.98 8.99 14.84
C LEU A 220 -9.82 10.24 14.48
N ARG A 221 -9.19 11.37 14.14
CA ARG A 221 -9.91 12.57 13.66
C ARG A 221 -10.65 12.38 12.33
N THR A 222 -10.35 11.33 11.57
CA THR A 222 -11.02 10.99 10.30
C THR A 222 -11.66 9.59 10.33
N MET A 223 -11.74 8.91 11.47
CA MET A 223 -12.49 7.66 11.56
C MET A 223 -14.01 7.92 11.68
N PRO A 224 -14.85 7.04 11.11
CA PRO A 224 -16.28 7.03 11.45
C PRO A 224 -16.48 6.80 12.95
N ARG A 225 -17.63 7.26 13.46
CA ARG A 225 -17.96 7.21 14.90
C ARG A 225 -18.99 6.15 15.28
N THR A 226 -19.71 5.62 14.28
CA THR A 226 -20.68 4.55 14.47
C THR A 226 -20.66 3.62 13.25
N GLY A 227 -21.37 2.50 13.33
CA GLY A 227 -21.63 1.63 12.19
C GLY A 227 -20.54 0.59 11.94
N ARG A 228 -20.66 -0.10 10.80
CA ARG A 228 -19.80 -1.24 10.45
C ARG A 228 -18.59 -0.80 9.65
N LEU A 229 -17.41 -1.23 10.07
CA LEU A 229 -16.14 -0.86 9.50
C LEU A 229 -15.49 -2.03 8.75
N VAL A 230 -15.23 -1.81 7.47
CA VAL A 230 -14.23 -2.53 6.68
C VAL A 230 -12.96 -1.68 6.65
N LEU A 231 -11.92 -2.09 7.38
CA LEU A 231 -10.64 -1.39 7.48
C LEU A 231 -9.59 -2.11 6.62
N VAL A 232 -9.16 -1.47 5.54
CA VAL A 232 -8.08 -1.96 4.67
C VAL A 232 -6.81 -1.17 4.96
N SER A 233 -5.73 -1.86 5.31
CA SER A 233 -4.49 -1.27 5.81
C SER A 233 -3.27 -1.84 5.08
N HIS A 234 -2.23 -1.02 4.90
CA HIS A 234 -1.04 -1.39 4.13
C HIS A 234 0.28 -0.99 4.80
N SER A 235 1.31 -1.83 4.75
CA SER A 235 2.65 -1.50 5.25
C SER A 235 2.61 -1.07 6.72
N LEU A 236 3.30 0.01 7.13
CA LEU A 236 3.18 0.65 8.44
C LEU A 236 1.70 0.88 8.86
N GLY A 237 0.79 1.10 7.92
CA GLY A 237 -0.63 1.27 8.18
C GLY A 237 -1.29 0.05 8.84
N THR A 238 -0.75 -1.16 8.69
CA THR A 238 -1.25 -2.37 9.40
C THR A 238 -0.86 -2.35 10.88
N VAL A 239 0.34 -1.86 11.20
CA VAL A 239 0.81 -1.64 12.58
C VAL A 239 -0.03 -0.56 13.26
N VAL A 240 -0.27 0.55 12.55
CA VAL A 240 -1.16 1.63 13.01
C VAL A 240 -2.59 1.11 13.17
N ALA A 241 -3.08 0.23 12.29
CA ALA A 241 -4.40 -0.39 12.44
C ALA A 241 -4.51 -1.20 13.74
N MET A 242 -3.52 -2.02 14.08
CA MET A 242 -3.55 -2.83 15.30
C MET A 242 -3.66 -1.98 16.57
N ASP A 243 -2.84 -0.92 16.68
CA ASP A 243 -2.88 0.01 17.81
C ASP A 243 -4.12 0.93 17.84
N LEU A 244 -4.77 1.13 16.68
CA LEU A 244 -6.00 1.92 16.54
C LEU A 244 -7.24 1.17 17.03
N LEU A 245 -7.33 -0.14 16.84
CA LEU A 245 -8.55 -0.93 17.10
C LEU A 245 -9.12 -0.78 18.53
N PRO A 246 -8.31 -0.79 19.61
CA PRO A 246 -8.80 -0.56 20.97
C PRO A 246 -9.34 0.87 21.20
N ARG A 247 -8.96 1.83 20.35
CA ARG A 247 -9.25 3.27 20.50
C ARG A 247 -10.39 3.77 19.61
N LEU A 248 -10.94 2.93 18.73
CA LEU A 248 -12.10 3.29 17.92
C LEU A 248 -13.31 3.58 18.81
N ASP A 249 -14.18 4.49 18.36
CA ASP A 249 -15.41 4.85 19.08
C ASP A 249 -16.26 3.59 19.36
N PRO A 250 -16.75 3.33 20.58
CA PRO A 250 -17.52 2.12 20.92
C PRO A 250 -18.71 1.83 20.00
N GLY A 251 -19.26 2.84 19.31
CA GLY A 251 -20.31 2.65 18.30
C GLY A 251 -19.87 1.99 17.00
N VAL A 252 -18.56 1.74 16.80
CA VAL A 252 -17.98 1.12 15.58
C VAL A 252 -17.78 -0.39 15.77
N GLU A 253 -18.43 -1.18 14.91
CA GLU A 253 -18.24 -2.63 14.78
C GLU A 253 -17.21 -2.92 13.68
N VAL A 254 -16.09 -3.57 13.98
CA VAL A 254 -15.06 -3.88 12.96
C VAL A 254 -15.40 -5.20 12.27
N GLU A 255 -16.24 -5.11 11.24
CA GLU A 255 -16.76 -6.23 10.46
C GLU A 255 -15.64 -6.97 9.70
N LEU A 256 -14.65 -6.23 9.18
CA LEU A 256 -13.49 -6.79 8.48
C LEU A 256 -12.23 -5.93 8.68
N LEU A 257 -11.13 -6.55 9.10
CA LEU A 257 -9.77 -6.03 8.98
C LEU A 257 -9.09 -6.70 7.78
N VAL A 258 -8.52 -5.90 6.87
CA VAL A 258 -7.60 -6.37 5.83
C VAL A 258 -6.22 -5.77 6.07
N THR A 259 -5.21 -6.63 6.14
CA THR A 259 -3.79 -6.25 6.18
C THR A 259 -3.12 -6.65 4.87
N ALA A 260 -2.37 -5.73 4.25
CA ALA A 260 -1.64 -5.96 3.01
C ALA A 260 -0.17 -5.51 3.14
N GLY A 261 0.77 -6.28 2.58
CA GLY A 261 2.20 -5.96 2.61
C GLY A 261 2.72 -5.70 4.04
N SER A 262 2.39 -6.62 4.97
CA SER A 262 2.35 -6.32 6.40
C SER A 262 3.62 -6.73 7.15
N PRO A 263 4.28 -5.84 7.90
CA PRO A 263 5.45 -6.18 8.73
C PRO A 263 5.08 -6.88 10.05
N LEU A 264 3.81 -7.23 10.25
CA LEU A 264 3.30 -7.91 11.46
C LEU A 264 3.85 -9.33 11.66
N GLY A 265 4.57 -9.89 10.68
CA GLY A 265 5.24 -11.19 10.79
C GLY A 265 6.56 -11.16 11.56
N MET A 266 7.09 -9.97 11.88
CA MET A 266 8.35 -9.80 12.63
C MET A 266 8.10 -9.68 14.13
N ASP A 267 8.91 -10.36 14.93
CA ASP A 267 8.87 -10.37 16.40
C ASP A 267 9.18 -8.99 16.97
N SER A 268 10.17 -8.30 16.39
CA SER A 268 10.48 -6.91 16.69
C SER A 268 9.32 -5.93 16.42
N VAL A 269 8.33 -6.31 15.62
CA VAL A 269 7.10 -5.53 15.36
C VAL A 269 5.98 -5.95 16.32
N HIS A 270 5.55 -7.21 16.30
CA HIS A 270 4.33 -7.62 17.01
C HIS A 270 4.48 -7.57 18.54
N GLN A 271 5.69 -7.73 19.08
CA GLN A 271 5.97 -7.55 20.52
C GLN A 271 5.93 -6.08 20.98
N ARG A 272 5.91 -5.10 20.06
CA ARG A 272 5.89 -3.66 20.37
C ARG A 272 4.53 -2.98 20.13
N LEU A 273 3.54 -3.73 19.65
CA LEU A 273 2.14 -3.30 19.58
C LEU A 273 1.58 -3.05 20.99
N LEU A 274 0.55 -2.20 21.09
CA LEU A 274 -0.18 -1.97 22.35
C LEU A 274 -0.89 -3.23 22.87
N SER A 275 -1.13 -4.22 22.01
CA SER A 275 -1.62 -5.56 22.39
C SER A 275 -0.59 -6.42 23.12
N GLY A 276 0.71 -6.05 23.07
CA GLY A 276 1.79 -6.78 23.74
C GLY A 276 2.20 -8.10 23.09
N GLY A 277 1.73 -8.39 21.87
CA GLY A 277 2.11 -9.61 21.15
C GLY A 277 1.18 -9.97 19.98
N PRO A 278 1.43 -11.11 19.34
CA PRO A 278 0.75 -11.56 18.13
C PRO A 278 -0.57 -12.27 18.47
N GLN A 279 -1.47 -11.58 19.17
CA GLN A 279 -2.84 -12.04 19.44
C GLN A 279 -3.80 -11.31 18.51
N ARG A 280 -4.69 -12.06 17.84
CA ARG A 280 -5.76 -11.46 17.03
C ARG A 280 -6.55 -10.43 17.86
N PRO A 281 -6.82 -9.22 17.35
CA PRO A 281 -7.62 -8.23 18.07
C PRO A 281 -9.06 -8.69 18.28
N ASP A 282 -9.51 -8.72 19.55
CA ASP A 282 -10.84 -9.19 19.96
C ASP A 282 -12.00 -8.44 19.26
N ARG A 283 -11.79 -7.17 18.89
CA ARG A 283 -12.82 -6.30 18.30
C ARG A 283 -13.10 -6.61 16.82
N VAL A 284 -12.26 -7.39 16.17
CA VAL A 284 -12.35 -7.69 14.74
C VAL A 284 -13.19 -8.94 14.52
N ALA A 285 -14.28 -8.85 13.75
CA ALA A 285 -15.14 -9.98 13.42
C ALA A 285 -14.50 -10.93 12.39
N HIS A 286 -13.83 -10.39 11.37
CA HIS A 286 -13.03 -11.16 10.41
C HIS A 286 -11.70 -10.45 10.14
N TRP A 287 -10.59 -11.19 10.12
CA TRP A 287 -9.29 -10.69 9.70
C TRP A 287 -8.81 -11.48 8.49
N PHE A 288 -8.48 -10.74 7.42
CA PHE A 288 -7.87 -11.26 6.20
C PHE A 288 -6.49 -10.63 5.97
N ASN A 289 -5.46 -11.44 5.72
CA ASN A 289 -4.11 -10.98 5.39
C ASN A 289 -3.73 -11.32 3.94
N ALA A 290 -3.34 -10.32 3.16
CA ALA A 290 -2.78 -10.49 1.82
C ALA A 290 -1.28 -10.18 1.86
N TRP A 291 -0.44 -11.14 1.48
CA TRP A 291 1.01 -10.99 1.49
C TRP A 291 1.62 -11.43 0.18
N CYS A 292 2.80 -10.92 -0.17
CA CYS A 292 3.49 -11.30 -1.41
C CYS A 292 4.85 -11.90 -1.03
N PRO A 293 5.21 -13.11 -1.51
CA PRO A 293 6.49 -13.73 -1.15
C PRO A 293 7.74 -12.93 -1.53
N VAL A 294 7.62 -11.96 -2.44
CA VAL A 294 8.70 -11.07 -2.88
C VAL A 294 8.58 -9.64 -2.33
N ASP A 295 7.63 -9.37 -1.42
CA ASP A 295 7.54 -8.07 -0.73
C ASP A 295 8.47 -8.06 0.50
N PRO A 296 9.52 -7.20 0.54
CA PRO A 296 10.45 -7.08 1.68
C PRO A 296 9.80 -6.62 2.99
N VAL A 297 8.61 -6.03 2.93
CA VAL A 297 7.89 -5.58 4.13
C VAL A 297 6.95 -6.66 4.65
N ALA A 298 6.56 -7.62 3.81
CA ALA A 298 5.73 -8.78 4.20
C ALA A 298 6.55 -9.94 4.80
N ILE A 299 7.83 -9.72 5.14
CA ILE A 299 8.72 -10.73 5.74
C ILE A 299 8.13 -11.25 7.05
N GLY A 300 8.17 -12.58 7.23
CA GLY A 300 7.52 -13.27 8.34
C GLY A 300 6.04 -13.59 8.11
N CYS A 301 5.51 -13.37 6.90
CA CYS A 301 4.28 -14.04 6.46
C CYS A 301 4.60 -15.50 6.00
N PRO A 302 3.65 -16.45 6.09
CA PRO A 302 2.25 -16.29 6.51
C PRO A 302 2.09 -15.92 7.99
N LEU A 303 1.11 -15.07 8.32
CA LEU A 303 0.93 -14.59 9.70
C LEU A 303 0.45 -15.68 10.65
N SER A 304 -0.23 -16.71 10.13
CA SER A 304 -0.68 -17.89 10.89
C SER A 304 0.44 -18.68 11.55
N ASP A 305 1.70 -18.51 11.14
CA ASP A 305 2.86 -19.15 11.79
C ASP A 305 3.19 -18.52 13.16
N HIS A 306 2.67 -17.32 13.44
CA HIS A 306 3.02 -16.52 14.62
C HIS A 306 1.81 -15.97 15.38
N TRP A 307 0.68 -15.73 14.71
CA TRP A 307 -0.49 -15.08 15.30
C TRP A 307 -1.51 -16.06 15.88
N LEU A 308 -1.87 -15.83 17.15
CA LEU A 308 -2.86 -16.59 17.89
C LEU A 308 -4.28 -16.11 17.58
N GLY A 309 -5.14 -17.04 17.18
CA GLY A 309 -6.53 -16.80 16.81
C GLY A 309 -6.81 -17.16 15.35
N GLU A 310 -8.08 -17.17 14.97
CA GLU A 310 -8.46 -17.40 13.57
C GLU A 310 -8.05 -16.19 12.70
N LEU A 311 -7.37 -16.41 11.58
CA LEU A 311 -7.24 -15.41 10.51
C LEU A 311 -7.24 -16.14 9.16
N ALA A 312 -7.82 -15.51 8.15
CA ALA A 312 -7.73 -15.99 6.78
C ALA A 312 -6.56 -15.28 6.10
N GLU A 313 -5.81 -15.96 5.24
CA GLU A 313 -4.76 -15.30 4.47
C GLU A 313 -4.51 -15.93 3.11
N THR A 314 -3.92 -15.15 2.20
CA THR A 314 -3.54 -15.61 0.88
C THR A 314 -2.21 -15.00 0.44
N PRO A 315 -1.28 -15.79 -0.12
CA PRO A 315 -0.18 -15.25 -0.89
C PRO A 315 -0.71 -14.71 -2.24
N VAL A 316 -0.26 -13.53 -2.64
CA VAL A 316 -0.55 -12.92 -3.95
C VAL A 316 0.72 -12.76 -4.77
N ALA A 317 0.59 -12.69 -6.08
CA ALA A 317 1.70 -12.52 -7.02
C ALA A 317 1.76 -11.09 -7.56
N ASN A 318 2.41 -10.18 -6.82
CA ASN A 318 2.70 -8.82 -7.28
C ASN A 318 3.97 -8.81 -8.17
N PRO A 319 4.09 -7.92 -9.17
CA PRO A 319 5.33 -7.74 -9.92
C PRO A 319 6.48 -7.29 -9.00
N ALA A 320 7.71 -7.80 -9.16
CA ALA A 320 8.83 -7.49 -8.25
C ALA A 320 9.04 -5.98 -8.02
N ALA A 321 9.12 -5.19 -9.10
CA ALA A 321 9.26 -3.72 -9.05
C ALA A 321 8.06 -2.98 -8.41
N ARG A 322 6.97 -3.68 -8.09
CA ARG A 322 5.76 -3.20 -7.41
C ARG A 322 5.31 -4.18 -6.31
N ALA A 323 6.23 -4.96 -5.74
CA ALA A 323 5.88 -6.04 -4.81
C ALA A 323 5.12 -5.51 -3.58
N HIS A 324 5.57 -4.36 -3.08
CA HIS A 324 4.99 -3.62 -1.96
C HIS A 324 3.97 -2.54 -2.40
N ASP A 325 3.29 -2.73 -3.53
CA ASP A 325 2.32 -1.76 -4.05
C ASP A 325 0.88 -2.16 -3.72
N ILE A 326 0.20 -1.33 -2.94
CA ILE A 326 -1.18 -1.53 -2.54
C ILE A 326 -2.17 -1.55 -3.71
N GLU A 327 -1.87 -0.90 -4.85
CA GLU A 327 -2.73 -1.05 -6.03
C GLU A 327 -2.71 -2.48 -6.54
N GLU A 328 -1.52 -3.11 -6.62
CA GLU A 328 -1.35 -4.50 -7.07
C GLU A 328 -2.02 -5.46 -6.07
N TYR A 329 -1.82 -5.27 -4.76
CA TYR A 329 -2.49 -6.06 -3.71
C TYR A 329 -4.01 -6.05 -3.84
N LEU A 330 -4.63 -4.87 -4.02
CA LEU A 330 -6.09 -4.74 -4.12
C LEU A 330 -6.64 -5.19 -5.47
N ALA A 331 -5.77 -5.35 -6.49
CA ALA A 331 -6.16 -5.81 -7.80
C ALA A 331 -6.37 -7.33 -7.87
N HIS A 332 -5.92 -8.12 -6.89
CA HIS A 332 -6.17 -9.56 -6.87
C HIS A 332 -7.65 -9.84 -6.55
N PRO A 333 -8.37 -10.66 -7.37
CA PRO A 333 -9.80 -10.85 -7.21
C PRO A 333 -10.18 -11.49 -5.87
N GLU A 334 -9.35 -12.38 -5.32
CA GLU A 334 -9.56 -12.99 -4.01
C GLU A 334 -9.50 -11.97 -2.86
N VAL A 335 -8.59 -11.00 -2.92
CA VAL A 335 -8.49 -9.91 -1.94
C VAL A 335 -9.69 -8.96 -2.08
N ALA A 336 -9.99 -8.55 -3.30
CA ALA A 336 -11.10 -7.63 -3.58
C ALA A 336 -12.47 -8.25 -3.30
N HIS A 337 -12.64 -9.57 -3.50
CA HIS A 337 -13.87 -10.29 -3.17
C HIS A 337 -14.17 -10.20 -1.66
N VAL A 338 -13.18 -10.49 -0.81
CA VAL A 338 -13.32 -10.41 0.65
C VAL A 338 -13.69 -8.98 1.10
N ILE A 339 -13.13 -7.95 0.46
CA ILE A 339 -13.49 -6.55 0.73
C ILE A 339 -14.91 -6.20 0.22
N GLY A 340 -15.29 -6.67 -0.97
CA GLY A 340 -16.52 -6.26 -1.66
C GLY A 340 -17.81 -6.91 -1.12
N ILE A 341 -17.74 -8.14 -0.60
CA ILE A 341 -18.90 -8.85 -0.03
C ILE A 341 -19.60 -8.05 1.09
N PRO A 342 -18.93 -7.61 2.18
CA PRO A 342 -19.61 -6.85 3.23
C PRO A 342 -20.16 -5.50 2.71
N LEU A 343 -19.49 -4.86 1.74
CA LEU A 343 -19.94 -3.58 1.17
C LEU A 343 -21.23 -3.69 0.33
N THR A 344 -21.56 -4.88 -0.16
CA THR A 344 -22.78 -5.16 -0.93
C THR A 344 -23.88 -5.85 -0.12
N ALA A 345 -23.56 -6.34 1.08
CA ALA A 345 -24.53 -6.96 1.97
C ALA A 345 -25.59 -5.95 2.43
N PRO A 346 -26.90 -6.28 2.36
CA PRO A 346 -27.95 -5.40 2.87
C PRO A 346 -27.72 -5.09 4.35
N ALA A 347 -28.15 -3.91 4.79
CA ALA A 347 -28.14 -3.58 6.22
C ALA A 347 -28.97 -4.63 6.99
N PRO A 348 -28.53 -5.08 8.19
CA PRO A 348 -29.35 -5.89 9.06
C PRO A 348 -30.68 -5.17 9.35
N VAL A 349 -31.79 -5.91 9.27
CA VAL A 349 -33.15 -5.43 9.58
C VAL A 349 -33.38 -5.43 11.09
#